data_AF-A0A3C0G548-F1
#
_entry.id   AF-A0A3C0G548-F1
#
_cell.length_a   1.000
_cell.length_b   1.000
_cell.length_c   1.000
_cell.angle_alpha   90.00
_cell.angle_beta   90.00
_cell.angle_gamma   90.00
#
_symmetry.space_group_name_H-M   'P 1'
#
loop_
_entity.id
_entity.type
_entity.pdbx_description
1 polymer ?
#
loop_
_entity_poly.entity_id
_entity_poly.type
_entity_poly.pdbx_seq_one_letter_code
_entity_poly.pdbx_strand_id
1 'polypeptide(L)' 'LIYVNPEGHNANPDPLEAAHYIRQTFKRMAMDDYETVALIAGGHTFGKTHGAANPDDYVDVEPAAADITEQGLGWKSSYG' A
#
# COMPACT_ATOMS: atom_id res chain seq x y z
N LEU A 1 2.37 -2.92 -4.58
CA LEU A 1 0.93 -2.56 -4.50
C LEU A 1 0.13 -3.80 -4.12
N ILE A 2 -1.06 -3.65 -3.52
CA ILE A 2 -1.99 -4.78 -3.28
C ILE A 2 -3.19 -4.76 -4.26
N TYR A 3 -3.84 -3.61 -4.49
CA TYR A 3 -4.90 -3.49 -5.53
C TYR A 3 -4.71 -2.25 -6.40
N VAL A 4 -4.66 -1.07 -5.79
CA VAL A 4 -4.46 0.23 -6.45
C VAL A 4 -3.29 0.99 -5.83
N ASN A 5 -2.81 2.03 -6.52
CA ASN A 5 -1.87 2.99 -5.94
C ASN A 5 -2.62 3.84 -4.88
N PRO A 6 -2.14 3.92 -3.63
CA PRO A 6 -2.77 4.73 -2.58
C PRO A 6 -2.82 6.24 -2.89
N GLU A 7 -1.96 6.73 -3.79
CA GLU A 7 -1.91 8.13 -4.22
C GLU A 7 -2.85 8.45 -5.40
N GLY A 8 -3.45 7.43 -6.02
CA GLY A 8 -4.28 7.54 -7.22
C GLY A 8 -3.61 7.01 -8.50
N HIS A 9 -4.37 6.91 -9.59
CA HIS A 9 -3.89 6.30 -10.83
C HIS A 9 -2.66 7.08 -11.35
N ASN A 10 -1.54 6.40 -11.58
CA ASN A 10 -0.26 7.02 -11.97
C ASN A 10 0.21 8.16 -11.02
N ALA A 11 -0.07 8.05 -9.72
CA ALA A 11 0.21 9.09 -8.72
C ALA A 11 -0.51 10.43 -8.97
N ASN A 12 -1.60 10.40 -9.75
CA ASN A 12 -2.53 11.51 -9.89
C ASN A 12 -3.61 11.43 -8.79
N PRO A 13 -3.72 12.41 -7.88
CA PRO A 13 -4.66 12.36 -6.75
C PRO A 13 -6.12 12.69 -7.16
N ASP A 14 -6.62 12.07 -8.22
CA ASP A 14 -8.02 12.16 -8.64
C ASP A 14 -8.84 11.04 -7.96
N PRO A 15 -9.73 11.37 -7.01
CA PRO A 15 -10.52 10.37 -6.29
C PRO A 15 -11.60 9.71 -7.16
N LEU A 16 -12.11 10.39 -8.20
CA LEU A 16 -13.12 9.80 -9.10
C LEU A 16 -12.48 8.78 -10.03
N GLU A 17 -11.29 9.10 -10.55
CA GLU A 17 -10.48 8.15 -11.30
C GLU A 17 -10.07 6.97 -10.41
N ALA A 18 -9.60 7.22 -9.19
CA ALA A 18 -9.24 6.18 -8.24
C ALA A 18 -10.42 5.26 -7.92
N ALA A 19 -11.63 5.79 -7.72
CA ALA A 19 -12.84 4.99 -7.46
C ALA A 19 -13.16 4.02 -8.61
N HIS A 20 -12.92 4.43 -9.86
CA HIS A 20 -13.08 3.54 -11.02
C HIS A 20 -12.13 2.34 -10.94
N TYR A 21 -10.85 2.59 -10.67
CA TYR A 21 -9.85 1.53 -10.55
C TYR A 21 -10.07 0.64 -9.32
N ILE A 22 -10.46 1.22 -8.17
CA ILE A 22 -10.81 0.47 -6.95
C ILE A 22 -11.92 -0.54 -7.28
N ARG A 23 -13.02 -0.08 -7.88
CA ARG A 23 -14.14 -0.97 -8.26
C ARG A 23 -13.68 -2.08 -9.19
N GLN A 24 -12.88 -1.77 -10.21
CA GLN A 24 -12.39 -2.79 -11.15
C GLN A 24 -11.49 -3.83 -10.48
N THR A 25 -10.53 -3.41 -9.65
CA THR A 25 -9.56 -4.33 -9.05
C THR A 25 -10.20 -5.21 -7.99
N PHE A 26 -11.11 -4.66 -7.18
CA PHE A 26 -11.85 -5.44 -6.19
C PHE A 26 -12.84 -6.41 -6.85
N LYS A 27 -13.48 -6.02 -7.96
CA LYS A 27 -14.30 -6.93 -8.76
C LYS A 27 -13.50 -8.13 -9.30
N ARG A 28 -12.25 -7.91 -9.73
CA ARG A 28 -11.35 -9.01 -10.15
C ARG A 28 -10.96 -9.93 -9.00
N MET A 29 -11.20 -9.50 -7.77
CA MET A 29 -10.93 -10.22 -6.52
C MET A 29 -12.24 -10.67 -5.85
N ALA A 30 -13.31 -10.77 -6.64
CA ALA A 30 -14.63 -11.27 -6.23
C ALA A 30 -15.33 -10.47 -5.12
N MET A 31 -15.09 -9.15 -5.07
CA MET A 31 -15.81 -8.25 -4.17
C MET A 31 -16.74 -7.33 -4.96
N ASP A 32 -17.97 -7.16 -4.48
CA ASP A 32 -18.90 -6.15 -4.98
C ASP A 32 -18.67 -4.76 -4.37
N ASP A 33 -19.51 -3.79 -4.72
CA ASP A 33 -19.39 -2.41 -4.25
C ASP A 33 -19.57 -2.29 -2.71
N TYR A 34 -20.48 -3.08 -2.12
CA TYR A 34 -20.74 -3.05 -0.68
C TYR A 34 -19.60 -3.70 0.10
N GLU A 35 -19.13 -4.85 -0.35
CA GLU A 35 -18.00 -5.57 0.25
C GLU A 35 -16.73 -4.74 0.16
N THR A 36 -16.48 -4.08 -0.98
CA THR A 36 -15.34 -3.18 -1.17
C THR A 36 -15.36 -2.02 -0.17
N VAL A 37 -16.52 -1.36 -0.02
CA VAL A 37 -16.68 -0.28 0.97
C VAL A 37 -16.47 -0.81 2.39
N ALA A 38 -17.08 -1.94 2.73
CA ALA A 38 -16.98 -2.54 4.06
C ALA A 38 -15.53 -2.90 4.42
N LEU A 39 -14.78 -3.47 3.47
CA LEU A 39 -13.37 -3.83 3.66
C LEU A 39 -12.48 -2.60 3.86
N ILE A 40 -12.59 -1.59 2.99
CA ILE A 40 -11.74 -0.40 3.06
C ILE A 40 -12.06 0.40 4.33
N ALA A 41 -13.34 0.67 4.60
CA ALA A 41 -13.74 1.43 5.78
C ALA A 41 -13.46 0.66 7.08
N GLY A 42 -13.77 -0.64 7.11
CA GLY A 42 -13.49 -1.50 8.26
C GLY A 42 -12.00 -1.61 8.55
N GLY A 43 -11.18 -1.79 7.51
CA GLY A 43 -9.71 -1.83 7.63
C GLY A 43 -9.12 -0.51 8.12
N HIS A 44 -9.52 0.62 7.51
CA HIS A 44 -9.02 1.96 7.87
C HIS A 44 -9.63 2.54 9.16
N THR A 45 -10.51 1.80 9.85
CA THR A 45 -10.93 2.15 11.22
C THR A 45 -9.79 1.94 12.23
N PHE A 46 -8.78 1.14 11.88
CA PHE A 46 -7.69 0.77 12.78
C PHE A 46 -6.33 1.29 12.28
N GLY A 47 -5.45 1.64 13.24
CA GLY A 47 -4.04 1.88 12.97
C GLY A 47 -3.74 3.22 12.28
N LYS A 48 -2.68 3.23 11.46
CA LYS A 48 -2.15 4.40 10.75
C LYS A 48 -1.22 3.99 9.60
N THR A 49 -0.88 4.95 8.74
CA THR A 49 0.23 4.81 7.78
C THR A 49 1.57 5.20 8.42
N HIS A 50 2.68 4.81 7.78
CA HIS A 50 4.05 5.15 8.18
C HIS A 50 4.75 5.82 6.99
N GLY A 51 5.35 6.99 7.23
CA GLY A 51 5.99 7.81 6.19
C GLY A 51 6.73 8.97 6.83
N ALA A 52 7.60 8.66 7.81
CA ALA A 52 8.33 9.68 8.58
C ALA A 52 9.41 10.39 7.75
N ALA A 53 9.89 9.74 6.68
CA ALA A 53 10.82 10.27 5.69
C ALA A 53 10.57 9.58 4.33
N ASN A 54 11.22 10.08 3.28
CA ASN A 54 11.16 9.46 1.96
C ASN A 54 11.75 8.03 2.00
N PRO A 55 10.97 6.98 1.72
CA PRO A 55 11.49 5.62 1.78
C PRO A 55 12.63 5.38 0.79
N ASP A 56 12.64 6.05 -0.37
CA ASP A 56 13.69 5.85 -1.38
C ASP A 56 15.08 6.30 -0.90
N ASP A 57 15.13 7.22 0.06
CA ASP A 57 16.38 7.76 0.60
C ASP A 57 16.84 7.01 1.87
N TYR A 58 15.92 6.36 2.59
CA TYR A 58 16.17 5.91 3.97
C TYR A 58 15.82 4.45 4.25
N VAL A 59 15.09 3.77 3.37
CA VAL A 59 14.69 2.37 3.54
C VAL A 59 15.51 1.50 2.61
N ASP A 60 16.21 0.53 3.20
CA ASP A 60 17.08 -0.41 2.48
C ASP A 60 16.26 -1.48 1.72
N VAL A 61 16.97 -2.38 1.05
CA VAL A 61 16.42 -3.43 0.19
C VAL A 61 15.41 -4.35 0.90
N GLU A 62 14.52 -4.94 0.11
CA GLU A 62 13.51 -5.90 0.56
C GLU A 62 14.12 -7.19 1.11
N PRO A 63 13.38 -7.99 1.90
CA PRO A 63 13.92 -9.18 2.57
C PRO A 63 14.60 -10.21 1.65
N ALA A 64 14.19 -10.31 0.38
CA ALA A 64 14.77 -11.25 -0.58
C ALA A 64 16.16 -10.84 -1.09
N ALA A 65 16.51 -9.55 -0.95
CA ALA A 65 17.79 -8.98 -1.36
C ALA A 65 18.66 -8.51 -0.17
N ALA A 66 18.14 -8.58 1.05
CA ALA A 66 18.84 -8.20 2.27
C ALA A 66 20.01 -9.14 2.61
N ASP A 67 20.95 -8.64 3.41
CA ASP A 67 22.07 -9.42 3.91
C ASP A 67 21.58 -10.59 4.81
N ILE A 68 22.30 -11.70 4.82
CA ILE A 68 21.96 -12.87 5.65
C ILE A 68 21.88 -12.56 7.14
N THR A 69 22.60 -11.53 7.61
CA THR A 69 22.57 -11.07 9.01
C THR A 69 21.24 -10.43 9.40
N GLU A 70 20.42 -10.00 8.43
CA GLU A 70 19.05 -9.50 8.67
C GLU A 70 18.05 -10.64 8.93
N GLN A 71 18.47 -11.91 8.79
CA GLN A 71 17.72 -13.11 9.22
C GLN A 71 16.30 -13.18 8.67
N GLY A 72 16.13 -12.84 7.39
CA GLY A 72 14.83 -12.86 6.71
C GLY A 72 13.99 -11.61 6.90
N LEU A 73 14.52 -10.59 7.58
CA LEU A 73 14.00 -9.23 7.57
C LEU A 73 14.58 -8.43 6.38
N GLY A 74 14.01 -7.26 6.13
CA GLY A 74 14.43 -6.30 5.11
C GLY A 74 13.74 -4.95 5.37
N TRP A 75 13.83 -4.00 4.44
CA TRP A 75 13.31 -2.63 4.59
C TRP A 75 13.84 -1.93 5.85
N LYS A 76 15.13 -2.13 6.15
CA LYS A 76 15.79 -1.51 7.30
C LYS A 76 15.81 0.01 7.11
N SER A 77 15.31 0.75 8.10
CA SER A 77 15.32 2.21 8.09
C SER A 77 16.64 2.74 8.65
N SER A 78 17.27 3.68 7.94
CA SER A 78 18.38 4.51 8.42
C SER A 78 17.92 5.88 8.94
N TYR A 79 16.63 6.18 8.83
CA TYR A 79 16.04 7.41 9.35
C TYR A 79 15.78 7.29 10.85
N GLY A 80 16.55 8.04 11.65
CA GLY A 80 16.45 8.09 13.11
C GLY A 80 17.48 7.21 13.81
#